data_AF-A0A836BI73-F1
#
_entry.id   AF-A0A836BI73-F1
#
_cell.length_a   1.000
_cell.length_b   1.000
_cell.length_c   1.000
_cell.angle_alpha   90.00
_cell.angle_beta   90.00
_cell.angle_gamma   90.00
#
_symmetry.space_group_name_H-M   'P 1'
#
loop_
_entity.id
_entity.type
_entity.pdbx_description
1 polymer ?
#
loop_
_entity_poly.entity_id
_entity_poly.type
_entity_poly.pdbx_seq_one_letter_code
_entity_poly.pdbx_strand_id
1 'polypeptide(L)'
;MSSFPVIDSGTPSATDKWILSELDKLVEECKKGYKEYNFFVPAIALREFTWNVFAAHYIEMVKARAYGIGFSEEEKNGAIYTLHKTLSTILKLLAPITPFITDYLWQTLYSKESIHKEMQVEKESHEDMTKFTKEIAEFNSKIWNEKKAKGLSLKDSIASTVPEGLSQFEKDLKSMHNLK
;
A
#
# COMPACT_ATOMS: atom_id res chain seq x y z
N MET A 1 2.88 19.43 -0.32
CA MET A 1 2.85 18.67 0.97
C MET A 1 1.73 17.65 0.92
N SER A 2 1.80 16.59 1.73
CA SER A 2 0.80 15.51 1.77
C SER A 2 -0.61 16.06 1.97
N SER A 3 -1.59 15.49 1.26
CA SER A 3 -3.01 15.80 1.46
C SER A 3 -3.59 15.17 2.73
N PHE A 4 -2.87 14.22 3.34
CA PHE A 4 -3.30 13.51 4.55
C PHE A 4 -2.39 13.86 5.74
N PRO A 5 -2.96 14.15 6.92
CA PRO A 5 -2.18 14.33 8.14
C PRO A 5 -1.44 13.04 8.50
N VAL A 6 -0.31 13.14 9.18
CA VAL A 6 0.33 11.97 9.81
C VAL A 6 -0.52 11.61 11.04
N ILE A 7 -0.89 10.34 11.15
CA ILE A 7 -1.67 9.81 12.27
C ILE A 7 -0.81 8.79 12.99
N ASP A 8 -0.66 8.95 14.31
CA ASP A 8 0.21 8.09 15.12
C ASP A 8 -0.39 6.69 15.36
N SER A 9 -1.71 6.57 15.33
CA SER A 9 -2.43 5.31 15.51
C SER A 9 -3.74 5.29 14.74
N GLY A 10 -4.04 4.18 14.07
CA GLY A 10 -5.33 3.90 13.46
C GLY A 10 -5.66 2.42 13.55
N THR A 11 -6.95 2.07 13.48
CA THR A 11 -7.40 0.67 13.44
C THR A 11 -7.33 0.16 12.00
N PRO A 12 -6.40 -0.76 11.64
CA PRO A 12 -6.26 -1.21 10.26
C PRO A 12 -7.44 -2.09 9.84
N SER A 13 -8.02 -1.79 8.68
CA SER A 13 -9.05 -2.61 8.02
C SER A 13 -8.41 -3.83 7.32
N ALA A 14 -9.21 -4.74 6.76
CA ALA A 14 -8.67 -5.91 6.05
C ALA A 14 -7.67 -5.56 4.93
N THR A 15 -7.99 -4.56 4.10
CA THR A 15 -7.09 -4.05 3.05
C THR A 15 -5.79 -3.48 3.60
N ASP A 16 -5.85 -2.85 4.78
CA ASP A 16 -4.69 -2.27 5.45
C ASP A 16 -3.79 -3.38 6.03
N LYS A 17 -4.39 -4.38 6.69
CA LYS A 17 -3.68 -5.55 7.19
C LYS A 17 -3.01 -6.34 6.06
N TRP A 18 -3.65 -6.43 4.90
CA TRP A 18 -3.08 -7.06 3.72
C TRP A 18 -1.79 -6.38 3.26
N ILE A 19 -1.79 -5.05 3.07
CA ILE A 19 -0.57 -4.36 2.62
C ILE A 19 0.53 -4.38 3.69
N LEU A 20 0.18 -4.34 4.98
CA LEU A 20 1.14 -4.47 6.08
C LEU A 20 1.80 -5.86 6.10
N SER A 21 1.06 -6.90 5.74
CA SER A 21 1.58 -8.26 5.57
C SER A 21 2.58 -8.37 4.41
N GLU A 22 2.28 -7.73 3.26
CA GLU A 22 3.21 -7.62 2.14
C GLU A 22 4.44 -6.77 2.50
N LEU A 23 4.26 -5.72 3.30
CA LEU A 23 5.34 -4.87 3.80
C LEU A 23 6.30 -5.65 4.70
N ASP A 24 5.80 -6.55 5.55
CA ASP A 24 6.64 -7.42 6.38
C ASP A 24 7.54 -8.34 5.52
N LYS A 25 6.99 -8.91 4.43
CA LYS A 25 7.80 -9.71 3.48
C LYS A 25 8.85 -8.86 2.77
N LEU A 26 8.50 -7.64 2.38
CA LEU A 26 9.44 -6.70 1.78
C LEU A 26 10.61 -6.39 2.73
N VAL A 27 10.32 -6.12 4.01
CA VAL A 27 11.33 -5.86 5.03
C VAL A 27 12.27 -7.05 5.17
N GLU A 28 11.75 -8.27 5.26
CA GLU A 28 12.57 -9.48 5.35
C GLU A 28 13.49 -9.67 4.14
N GLU A 29 12.95 -9.53 2.91
CA GLU A 29 13.72 -9.69 1.68
C GLU A 29 14.82 -8.62 1.56
N CYS A 30 14.50 -7.36 1.87
CA CYS A 30 15.48 -6.28 1.85
C CYS A 30 16.59 -6.50 2.89
N LYS A 31 16.21 -6.89 4.12
CA LYS A 31 17.18 -7.17 5.19
C LYS A 31 18.13 -8.31 4.81
N LYS A 32 17.62 -9.36 4.16
CA LYS A 32 18.46 -10.45 3.65
C LYS A 32 19.47 -9.93 2.63
N GLY A 33 19.02 -9.18 1.63
CA GLY A 33 19.91 -8.62 0.62
C GLY A 33 20.98 -7.68 1.21
N TYR A 34 20.60 -6.82 2.16
CA TYR A 34 21.56 -5.95 2.85
C TYR A 34 22.57 -6.73 3.70
N LYS A 35 22.14 -7.79 4.40
CA LYS A 35 23.04 -8.65 5.18
C LYS A 35 24.07 -9.36 4.30
N GLU A 36 23.70 -9.68 3.07
CA GLU A 36 24.55 -10.36 2.09
C GLU A 36 25.33 -9.38 1.19
N TYR A 37 25.26 -8.06 1.44
CA TYR A 37 25.81 -7.00 0.58
C TYR A 37 25.31 -7.06 -0.88
N ASN A 38 24.18 -7.71 -1.11
CA ASN A 38 23.55 -7.83 -2.42
C ASN A 38 22.43 -6.80 -2.54
N PHE A 39 22.78 -5.59 -2.99
CA PHE A 39 21.85 -4.47 -3.16
C PHE A 39 20.88 -4.65 -4.34
N PHE A 40 21.10 -5.63 -5.22
CA PHE A 40 20.17 -5.94 -6.31
C PHE A 40 18.86 -6.52 -5.77
N VAL A 41 18.92 -7.38 -4.75
CA VAL A 41 17.75 -7.98 -4.09
C VAL A 41 16.77 -6.91 -3.55
N PRO A 42 17.18 -5.99 -2.65
CA PRO A 42 16.30 -4.94 -2.14
C PRO A 42 15.84 -3.99 -3.24
N ALA A 43 16.69 -3.65 -4.21
CA ALA A 43 16.31 -2.75 -5.31
C ALA A 43 15.14 -3.31 -6.13
N ILE A 44 15.19 -4.60 -6.49
CA ILE A 44 14.11 -5.26 -7.23
C ILE A 44 12.88 -5.43 -6.34
N ALA A 45 13.04 -5.91 -5.11
CA ALA A 45 11.92 -6.11 -4.19
C ALA A 45 11.16 -4.80 -3.91
N LEU A 46 11.88 -3.70 -3.66
CA LEU A 46 11.30 -2.37 -3.45
C LEU A 46 10.57 -1.87 -4.69
N ARG A 47 11.16 -2.04 -5.88
CA ARG A 47 10.51 -1.64 -7.14
C ARG A 47 9.22 -2.42 -7.36
N GLU A 48 9.26 -3.73 -7.23
CA GLU A 48 8.11 -4.61 -7.44
C GLU A 48 7.00 -4.32 -6.44
N PHE A 49 7.30 -4.25 -5.14
CA PHE A 49 6.30 -3.91 -4.12
C PHE A 49 5.70 -2.53 -4.35
N THR A 50 6.55 -1.50 -4.50
CA THR A 50 6.10 -0.10 -4.58
C THR A 50 5.21 0.11 -5.81
N TRP A 51 5.62 -0.43 -6.97
CA TRP A 51 4.91 -0.19 -8.23
C TRP A 51 3.73 -1.14 -8.44
N ASN A 52 3.96 -2.45 -8.28
CA ASN A 52 3.01 -3.49 -8.69
C ASN A 52 2.04 -3.92 -7.58
N VAL A 53 2.29 -3.57 -6.32
CA VAL A 53 1.42 -3.93 -5.19
C VAL A 53 0.85 -2.68 -4.52
N PHE A 54 1.72 -1.83 -4.00
CA PHE A 54 1.32 -0.65 -3.24
C PHE A 54 0.61 0.39 -4.13
N ALA A 55 1.27 0.90 -5.17
CA ALA A 55 0.71 1.92 -6.03
C ALA A 55 -0.42 1.39 -6.93
N ALA A 56 -0.24 0.23 -7.56
CA ALA A 56 -1.22 -0.33 -8.48
C ALA A 56 -2.53 -0.74 -7.79
N HIS A 57 -2.47 -1.26 -6.56
CA HIS A 57 -3.62 -1.86 -5.92
C HIS A 57 -3.99 -1.18 -4.61
N TYR A 58 -3.10 -1.16 -3.62
CA TYR A 58 -3.47 -0.67 -2.29
C TYR A 58 -3.92 0.81 -2.31
N ILE A 59 -3.15 1.70 -2.95
CA ILE A 59 -3.50 3.13 -3.04
C ILE A 59 -4.86 3.34 -3.69
N GLU A 60 -5.16 2.63 -4.78
CA GLU A 60 -6.45 2.74 -5.46
C GLU A 60 -7.60 2.20 -4.60
N MET A 61 -7.39 1.09 -3.89
CA MET A 61 -8.39 0.48 -3.01
C MET A 61 -8.78 1.39 -1.84
N VAL A 62 -7.79 2.02 -1.20
CA VAL A 62 -8.03 2.84 0.00
C VAL A 62 -8.34 4.30 -0.30
N LYS A 63 -8.28 4.73 -1.56
CA LYS A 63 -8.42 6.13 -1.97
C LYS A 63 -9.69 6.77 -1.42
N ALA A 64 -10.85 6.15 -1.65
CA ALA A 64 -12.12 6.67 -1.17
C ALA A 64 -12.17 6.72 0.36
N ARG A 65 -11.65 5.68 1.03
CA ARG A 65 -11.55 5.60 2.48
C ARG A 65 -10.67 6.69 3.08
N ALA A 66 -9.49 6.95 2.51
CA ALA A 66 -8.59 8.00 2.96
C ALA A 66 -9.19 9.42 2.82
N TYR A 67 -10.08 9.62 1.83
CA TYR A 67 -10.87 10.85 1.69
C TYR A 67 -12.18 10.87 2.51
N GLY A 68 -12.52 9.80 3.24
CA GLY A 68 -13.75 9.69 4.03
C GLY A 68 -15.04 9.51 3.20
N ILE A 69 -14.94 9.09 1.94
CA ILE A 69 -16.09 8.94 1.04
C ILE A 69 -16.77 7.60 1.29
N GLY A 70 -17.82 7.58 2.11
CA GLY A 70 -18.59 6.36 2.42
C GLY A 70 -17.98 5.47 3.50
N PHE A 71 -17.07 6.02 4.31
CA PHE A 71 -16.39 5.33 5.41
C PHE A 71 -16.50 6.15 6.70
N SER A 72 -16.39 5.49 7.85
CA SER A 72 -16.32 6.16 9.15
C SER A 72 -14.98 6.90 9.33
N GLU A 73 -14.92 7.81 10.30
CA GLU A 73 -13.64 8.48 10.63
C GLU A 73 -12.58 7.50 11.14
N GLU A 74 -12.99 6.43 11.84
CA GLU A 74 -12.06 5.37 12.28
C GLU A 74 -11.44 4.63 11.07
N GLU A 75 -12.27 4.23 10.11
CA GLU A 75 -11.84 3.56 8.87
C GLU A 75 -10.89 4.45 8.05
N LYS A 76 -11.23 5.73 7.93
CA LYS A 76 -10.38 6.74 7.28
C LYS A 76 -9.03 6.88 7.97
N ASN A 77 -9.01 6.99 9.30
CA ASN A 77 -7.78 7.10 10.06
C ASN A 77 -6.92 5.83 9.95
N GLY A 78 -7.53 4.65 9.88
CA GLY A 78 -6.86 3.37 9.58
C GLY A 78 -6.12 3.37 8.24
N ALA A 79 -6.77 3.86 7.18
CA ALA A 79 -6.13 4.01 5.86
C ALA A 79 -4.97 5.01 5.87
N ILE A 80 -5.18 6.19 6.47
CA ILE A 80 -4.16 7.25 6.51
C ILE A 80 -2.93 6.80 7.33
N TYR A 81 -3.16 6.17 8.49
CA TYR A 81 -2.10 5.55 9.29
C TYR A 81 -1.29 4.56 8.44
N THR A 82 -1.98 3.65 7.75
CA THR A 82 -1.33 2.59 6.98
C THR A 82 -0.60 3.11 5.74
N LEU A 83 -1.12 4.13 5.06
CA LEU A 83 -0.44 4.82 3.96
C LEU A 83 0.90 5.43 4.42
N HIS A 84 0.89 6.17 5.55
CA HIS A 84 2.11 6.76 6.11
C HIS A 84 3.07 5.70 6.63
N LYS A 85 2.57 4.65 7.28
CA LYS A 85 3.37 3.52 7.74
C LYS A 85 4.10 2.84 6.57
N THR A 86 3.36 2.54 5.50
CA THR A 86 3.91 1.88 4.32
C THR A 86 4.94 2.77 3.63
N LEU A 87 4.62 4.04 3.40
CA LEU A 87 5.53 4.98 2.74
C LEU A 87 6.81 5.22 3.55
N SER A 88 6.70 5.49 4.85
CA SER A 88 7.86 5.70 5.73
C SER A 88 8.78 4.48 5.75
N THR A 89 8.24 3.26 5.79
CA THR A 89 9.01 2.02 5.69
C THR A 89 9.70 1.86 4.33
N ILE A 90 9.00 2.12 3.22
CA ILE A 90 9.61 2.11 1.88
C ILE A 90 10.80 3.08 1.83
N LEU A 91 10.64 4.32 2.33
CA LEU A 91 11.70 5.32 2.31
C LEU A 91 12.92 4.88 3.13
N LYS A 92 12.71 4.32 4.32
CA LYS A 92 13.80 3.81 5.17
C LYS A 92 14.54 2.65 4.53
N LEU A 93 13.81 1.72 3.92
CA LEU A 93 14.39 0.59 3.19
C LEU A 93 15.14 1.06 1.93
N LEU A 94 14.66 2.09 1.25
CA LEU A 94 15.23 2.58 -0.01
C LEU A 94 16.42 3.54 0.21
N ALA A 95 16.53 4.17 1.38
CA ALA A 95 17.56 5.16 1.70
C ALA A 95 19.01 4.71 1.44
N PRO A 96 19.41 3.45 1.71
CA PRO A 96 20.74 2.96 1.35
C PRO A 96 21.04 2.92 -0.16
N ILE A 97 19.99 2.95 -1.01
CA ILE A 97 20.10 2.82 -2.48
C ILE A 97 19.91 4.18 -3.17
N THR A 98 18.92 4.98 -2.74
CA THR A 98 18.62 6.29 -3.36
C THR A 98 18.56 7.42 -2.32
N PRO A 99 19.71 7.79 -1.72
CA PRO A 99 19.74 8.55 -0.46
C PRO A 99 19.17 9.97 -0.54
N PHE A 100 19.33 10.66 -1.66
CA PHE A 100 18.93 12.08 -1.77
C PHE A 100 17.42 12.25 -1.85
N ILE A 101 16.73 11.46 -2.67
CA ILE A 101 15.28 11.58 -2.84
C ILE A 101 14.54 11.07 -1.60
N THR A 102 15.02 9.99 -0.98
CA THR A 102 14.42 9.47 0.25
C THR A 102 14.56 10.47 1.40
N ASP A 103 15.71 11.14 1.50
CA ASP A 103 15.94 12.15 2.52
C ASP A 103 15.08 13.41 2.30
N TYR A 104 14.97 13.88 1.05
CA TYR A 104 14.08 15.00 0.72
C TYR A 104 12.62 14.69 1.06
N LEU A 105 12.12 13.52 0.67
CA LEU A 105 10.74 13.10 0.95
C LEU A 105 10.52 12.92 2.46
N TRP A 106 11.47 12.32 3.17
CA TRP A 106 11.42 12.14 4.62
C TRP A 106 11.35 13.49 5.34
N GLN A 107 12.23 14.42 4.96
CA GLN A 107 12.27 15.75 5.57
C GLN A 107 11.00 16.57 5.28
N THR A 108 10.36 16.29 4.14
CA THR A 108 9.10 16.95 3.75
C THR A 108 7.90 16.40 4.51
N LEU A 109 7.91 15.12 4.90
CA LEU A 109 6.73 14.42 5.39
C LEU A 109 6.76 14.08 6.88
N TYR A 110 7.94 13.77 7.45
CA TYR A 110 8.04 13.08 8.74
C TYR A 110 8.92 13.77 9.78
N SER A 111 10.03 14.38 9.38
CA SER A 111 10.99 14.98 10.33
C SER A 111 11.70 16.17 9.71
N LYS A 112 12.37 17.01 10.51
CA LYS A 112 13.37 17.97 9.97
C LYS A 112 14.78 17.38 9.94
N GLU A 113 14.96 16.24 10.62
CA GLU A 113 16.22 15.52 10.64
C GLU A 113 16.31 14.56 9.46
N SER A 114 17.54 14.28 9.04
CA SER A 114 17.80 13.38 7.92
C SER A 114 17.35 11.95 8.22
N ILE A 115 16.77 11.28 7.21
CA ILE A 115 16.40 9.85 7.30
C ILE A 115 17.63 8.97 7.60
N HIS A 116 18.84 9.43 7.27
CA HIS A 116 20.08 8.68 7.50
C HIS A 116 20.48 8.61 8.97
N LYS A 117 19.76 9.30 9.87
CA LYS A 117 19.88 9.16 11.33
C LYS A 117 18.92 8.13 11.91
N GLU A 118 17.97 7.64 11.12
CA GLU A 118 16.96 6.68 11.56
C GLU A 118 17.53 5.26 11.64
N MET A 119 16.99 4.47 12.56
CA MET A 119 17.24 3.03 12.57
C MET A 119 16.56 2.37 11.36
N GLN A 120 17.18 1.29 10.88
CA GLN A 120 16.54 0.43 9.90
C GLN A 120 15.29 -0.23 10.46
N VAL A 121 14.34 -0.49 9.58
CA VAL A 121 13.03 -1.04 9.93
C VAL A 121 13.14 -2.52 10.26
N GLU A 122 12.31 -2.93 11.20
CA GLU A 122 12.14 -4.32 11.59
C GLU A 122 10.75 -4.80 11.16
N LYS A 123 10.63 -6.11 10.92
CA LYS A 123 9.34 -6.73 10.62
C LYS A 123 8.45 -6.68 11.86
N GLU A 124 7.18 -6.35 11.67
CA GLU A 124 6.20 -6.22 12.76
C GLU A 124 5.36 -7.48 12.97
N SER A 125 5.55 -8.50 12.11
CA SER A 125 4.95 -9.83 12.24
C SER A 125 3.42 -9.83 12.25
N HIS A 126 2.84 -9.08 11.31
CA HIS A 126 1.42 -9.09 11.01
C HIS A 126 0.95 -10.49 10.56
N GLU A 127 -0.36 -10.73 10.68
CA GLU A 127 -1.00 -11.94 10.12
C GLU A 127 -0.67 -12.09 8.62
N ASP A 128 -0.33 -13.30 8.17
CA ASP A 128 -0.02 -13.54 6.75
C ASP A 128 -1.30 -13.49 5.90
N MET A 129 -1.45 -12.38 5.18
CA MET A 129 -2.53 -12.11 4.23
C MET A 129 -2.04 -12.08 2.78
N THR A 130 -0.76 -12.36 2.53
CA THR A 130 -0.15 -12.29 1.19
C THR A 130 -0.76 -13.27 0.18
N LYS A 131 -1.45 -14.30 0.67
CA LYS A 131 -2.27 -15.21 -0.15
C LYS A 131 -3.34 -14.47 -0.98
N PHE A 132 -3.79 -13.29 -0.55
CA PHE A 132 -4.79 -12.51 -1.27
C PHE A 132 -4.22 -11.65 -2.40
N THR A 133 -2.90 -11.46 -2.47
CA THR A 133 -2.26 -10.55 -3.45
C THR A 133 -2.59 -10.93 -4.88
N LYS A 134 -2.49 -12.22 -5.20
CA LYS A 134 -2.83 -12.72 -6.54
C LYS A 134 -4.32 -12.52 -6.85
N GLU A 135 -5.19 -12.89 -5.91
CA GLU A 135 -6.65 -12.81 -6.10
C GLU A 135 -7.14 -11.37 -6.25
N ILE A 136 -6.60 -10.44 -5.44
CA ILE A 136 -6.87 -9.00 -5.55
C ILE A 136 -6.40 -8.46 -6.90
N ALA A 137 -5.18 -8.77 -7.32
CA ALA A 137 -4.61 -8.30 -8.58
C ALA A 137 -5.39 -8.81 -9.80
N GLU A 138 -5.79 -10.09 -9.79
CA GLU A 138 -6.59 -10.72 -10.84
C GLU A 138 -7.99 -10.10 -10.90
N PHE A 139 -8.66 -9.92 -9.76
CA PHE A 139 -9.97 -9.28 -9.71
C PHE A 139 -9.92 -7.83 -10.23
N ASN A 140 -8.96 -7.04 -9.76
CA ASN A 140 -8.79 -5.66 -10.20
C ASN A 140 -8.53 -5.57 -11.71
N SER A 141 -7.61 -6.40 -12.21
CA SER A 141 -7.30 -6.48 -13.64
C SER A 141 -8.51 -6.87 -14.48
N LYS A 142 -9.30 -7.85 -14.01
CA LYS A 142 -10.54 -8.27 -14.67
C LYS A 142 -11.51 -7.09 -14.81
N ILE A 143 -11.78 -6.36 -13.73
CA ILE A 143 -12.73 -5.24 -13.75
C ILE A 143 -12.22 -4.10 -14.64
N TRP A 144 -10.94 -3.73 -14.57
CA TRP A 144 -10.38 -2.69 -15.42
C TRP A 144 -10.42 -3.05 -16.91
N ASN A 145 -10.11 -4.31 -17.24
CA ASN A 145 -10.22 -4.81 -18.62
C ASN A 145 -11.67 -4.82 -19.12
N GLU A 146 -12.62 -5.17 -18.26
CA GLU A 146 -14.04 -5.15 -18.60
C GLU A 146 -14.55 -3.72 -18.84
N LYS A 147 -14.16 -2.76 -18.00
CA LYS A 147 -14.46 -1.33 -18.22
C LYS A 147 -13.88 -0.85 -19.54
N LYS A 148 -12.61 -1.15 -19.80
CA LYS A 148 -11.93 -0.79 -21.06
C LYS A 148 -12.63 -1.38 -22.27
N ALA A 149 -13.04 -2.65 -22.22
CA ALA A 149 -13.76 -3.31 -23.30
C ALA A 149 -15.13 -2.67 -23.59
N LYS A 150 -15.78 -2.10 -22.57
CA LYS A 150 -17.05 -1.36 -22.69
C LYS A 150 -16.87 0.13 -22.99
N GLY A 151 -15.65 0.61 -23.19
CA GLY A 151 -15.35 2.04 -23.40
C GLY A 151 -15.60 2.92 -22.17
N LEU A 152 -15.66 2.32 -20.98
CA LEU A 152 -15.92 2.99 -19.71
C LEU A 152 -14.62 3.51 -19.10
N SER A 153 -14.70 4.67 -18.44
CA SER A 153 -13.64 5.19 -17.59
C SER A 153 -13.51 4.35 -16.30
N LEU A 154 -12.36 4.42 -15.62
CA LEU A 154 -12.17 3.73 -14.34
C LEU A 154 -13.17 4.19 -13.26
N LYS A 155 -13.71 5.41 -13.38
CA LYS A 155 -14.69 5.97 -12.45
C LYS A 155 -16.12 5.56 -12.76
N ASP A 156 -16.40 5.02 -13.94
CA ASP A 156 -17.76 4.65 -14.31
C ASP A 156 -18.19 3.41 -13.54
N SER A 157 -19.49 3.31 -13.23
CA SER A 157 -20.02 2.14 -12.54
C SER A 157 -20.09 0.91 -13.45
N ILE A 158 -19.94 -0.28 -12.85
CA ILE A 158 -20.05 -1.56 -13.56
C ILE A 158 -20.81 -2.58 -12.71
N ALA A 159 -21.65 -3.41 -13.34
CA ALA A 159 -22.34 -4.50 -12.66
C ALA A 159 -21.38 -5.67 -12.49
N SER A 160 -20.90 -5.89 -11.27
CA SER A 160 -20.08 -7.04 -10.88
C SER A 160 -20.13 -7.21 -9.36
N THR A 161 -19.95 -8.43 -8.90
CA THR A 161 -19.88 -8.76 -7.47
C THR A 161 -18.44 -9.03 -7.05
N VAL A 162 -18.15 -8.81 -5.78
CA VAL A 162 -16.87 -9.20 -5.17
C VAL A 162 -16.92 -10.72 -4.93
N PRO A 163 -15.88 -11.49 -5.33
CA PRO A 163 -15.80 -12.93 -5.06
C PRO A 163 -15.85 -13.24 -3.56
N GLU A 164 -16.38 -14.41 -3.19
CA GLU A 164 -16.49 -14.83 -1.77
C GLU A 164 -15.14 -14.84 -1.04
N GLY A 165 -14.06 -15.25 -1.72
CA GLY A 165 -12.69 -15.22 -1.21
C GLY A 165 -12.17 -13.82 -0.86
N LEU A 166 -12.75 -12.78 -1.47
CA LEU A 166 -12.41 -11.38 -1.23
C LEU A 166 -13.45 -10.62 -0.40
N SER A 167 -14.40 -11.31 0.23
CA SER A 167 -15.49 -10.70 1.01
C SER A 167 -15.01 -9.71 2.09
N GLN A 168 -13.89 -9.99 2.76
CA GLN A 168 -13.32 -9.07 3.75
C GLN A 168 -12.82 -7.73 3.16
N PHE A 169 -12.58 -7.66 1.84
CA PHE A 169 -12.16 -6.45 1.12
C PHE A 169 -13.34 -5.77 0.41
N GLU A 170 -14.56 -6.28 0.57
CA GLU A 170 -15.72 -5.92 -0.24
C GLU A 170 -15.99 -4.42 -0.26
N LYS A 171 -15.89 -3.76 0.90
CA LYS A 171 -16.19 -2.33 1.02
C LYS A 171 -15.26 -1.46 0.17
N ASP A 172 -13.95 -1.72 0.22
CA ASP A 172 -12.96 -0.99 -0.59
C ASP A 172 -13.08 -1.36 -2.06
N LEU A 173 -13.27 -2.64 -2.40
CA LEU A 173 -13.40 -3.09 -3.78
C LEU A 173 -14.66 -2.53 -4.46
N LYS A 174 -15.79 -2.49 -3.75
CA LYS A 174 -17.03 -1.86 -4.23
C LYS A 174 -16.82 -0.37 -4.46
N SER A 175 -16.17 0.31 -3.52
CA SER A 175 -15.89 1.74 -3.59
C SER A 175 -14.95 2.09 -4.75
N MET A 176 -13.80 1.39 -4.86
CA MET A 176 -12.79 1.62 -5.89
C MET A 176 -13.35 1.41 -7.30
N HIS A 177 -14.14 0.34 -7.50
CA HIS A 177 -14.64 -0.01 -8.83
C HIS A 177 -16.03 0.56 -9.14
N ASN A 178 -16.69 1.26 -8.22
CA ASN A 178 -18.08 1.70 -8.33
C ASN A 178 -19.01 0.54 -8.75
N LEU A 179 -18.93 -0.57 -8.02
CA LEU A 179 -19.72 -1.77 -8.29
C LEU A 179 -21.20 -1.53 -7.94
N LYS A 180 -22.08 -1.95 -8.86
CA LYS A 180 -23.55 -1.95 -8.69
C LYS A 180 -24.08 -3.33 -8.34
#